data_AF-A0A6S6SH24-F1
#
_entry.id   AF-A0A6S6SH24-F1
#
_cell.length_a   1.000
_cell.length_b   1.000
_cell.length_c   1.000
_cell.angle_alpha   90.00
_cell.angle_beta   90.00
_cell.angle_gamma   90.00
#
_symmetry.space_group_name_H-M   'P 1'
#
loop_
_entity.id
_entity.type
_entity.pdbx_description
1 polymer ?
#
loop_
_entity_poly.entity_id
_entity_poly.type
_entity_poly.pdbx_seq_one_letter_code
_entity_poly.pdbx_strand_id
1 'polypeptide(L)'
;MVYFLLGVIVIIAIAMSIIVFKVKEIEKEKTKTTFVKKQNIGSINGYGNITKPKKKIDYKKNIERGKKFEEKVLKYYSELGYEVKENGKKRFQDKGIDIIATIHNKTTLIQCKDWETYKFGEKNFKEFIGSCEAYVNTNNLNKENMKYIFVASKNNITKQGMKFIIENRHLFEFKVIN
;
A
#
# COMPACT_ATOMS: atom_id res chain seq x y z
N MET A 1 45.70 17.37 -30.96
CA MET A 1 45.34 16.49 -29.83
C MET A 1 44.90 17.26 -28.58
N VAL A 2 45.66 18.28 -28.14
CA VAL A 2 45.39 19.06 -26.92
C VAL A 2 44.02 19.77 -26.91
N TYR A 3 43.61 20.37 -28.03
CA TYR A 3 42.31 21.07 -28.15
C TYR A 3 41.09 20.16 -28.06
N PHE A 4 41.22 18.89 -28.45
CA PHE A 4 40.13 17.91 -28.36
C PHE A 4 39.88 17.53 -26.89
N LEU A 5 40.95 17.38 -26.11
CA LEU A 5 40.87 17.10 -24.67
C LEU A 5 40.25 18.26 -23.89
N LEU A 6 40.64 19.50 -24.22
CA LEU A 6 40.07 20.72 -23.63
C LEU A 6 38.57 20.85 -23.93
N GLY A 7 38.13 20.53 -25.15
CA GLY A 7 36.71 20.55 -25.52
C GLY A 7 35.85 19.58 -24.71
N VAL A 8 36.35 18.36 -24.46
CA VAL A 8 35.63 17.35 -23.66
C VAL A 8 35.49 17.79 -22.20
N ILE A 9 36.52 18.39 -21.62
CA ILE A 9 36.49 18.88 -20.23
C ILE A 9 35.46 20.00 -20.07
N VAL A 10 35.35 20.92 -21.03
CA VAL A 10 34.36 22.00 -21.02
C VAL A 10 32.93 21.44 -21.10
N ILE A 11 32.68 20.43 -21.94
CA ILE A 11 31.36 19.80 -22.06
C ILE A 11 30.96 19.11 -20.75
N ILE A 12 31.89 18.40 -20.09
CA ILE A 12 31.63 17.74 -18.80
C ILE A 12 31.32 18.78 -17.71
N ALA A 13 32.04 19.91 -17.68
CA ALA A 13 31.80 20.98 -16.71
C ALA A 13 30.41 21.64 -16.89
N ILE A 14 29.97 21.83 -18.14
CA ILE A 14 28.63 22.35 -18.45
C ILE A 14 27.55 21.35 -18.03
N ALA A 15 27.73 20.05 -18.34
CA ALA A 15 26.79 19.01 -17.95
C ALA A 15 26.64 18.90 -16.43
N MET A 16 27.75 18.93 -15.68
CA MET A 16 27.75 18.93 -14.22
C MET A 16 27.03 20.16 -13.64
N SER A 17 27.22 21.33 -14.24
CA SER A 17 26.55 22.57 -13.82
C SER A 17 25.02 22.49 -14.01
N ILE A 18 24.56 21.91 -15.13
CA ILE A 18 23.13 21.69 -15.40
C ILE A 18 22.52 20.70 -14.40
N ILE A 19 23.23 19.62 -14.06
CA ILE A 19 22.77 18.61 -13.09
C ILE A 19 22.59 19.25 -11.70
N VAL A 20 23.58 20.03 -11.24
CA VAL A 20 23.51 20.73 -9.95
C VAL A 20 22.34 21.72 -9.90
N PHE A 21 22.06 22.41 -11.01
CA PHE A 21 20.93 23.34 -11.09
C PHE A 21 19.58 22.61 -10.94
N LYS A 22 19.37 21.49 -11.65
CA LYS A 22 18.13 20.68 -11.54
C LYS A 22 17.90 20.11 -10.14
N VAL A 23 18.97 19.69 -9.44
CA VAL A 23 18.86 19.17 -8.08
C VAL A 23 18.36 20.24 -7.09
N LYS A 24 18.85 21.49 -7.21
CA LYS A 24 18.38 22.62 -6.38
C LYS A 24 16.92 22.98 -6.60
N GLU A 25 16.40 22.79 -7.82
CA GLU A 25 15.00 23.07 -8.15
C GLU A 25 14.04 22.05 -7.50
N ILE A 26 14.42 20.77 -7.50
CA ILE A 26 13.67 19.67 -6.85
C ILE A 26 13.60 19.85 -5.32
N GLU A 27 14.66 20.38 -4.69
CA GLU A 27 14.66 20.65 -3.24
C GLU A 27 13.75 21.82 -2.86
N LYS A 28 13.62 22.84 -3.72
CA LYS A 28 12.68 23.97 -3.54
C LYS A 28 11.21 23.55 -3.63
N GLU A 29 10.88 22.56 -4.48
CA GLU A 29 9.52 22.05 -4.59
C GLU A 29 9.09 21.21 -3.37
N LYS A 30 10.01 20.40 -2.83
CA LYS A 30 9.78 19.60 -1.61
C LYS A 30 9.56 20.48 -0.37
N THR A 31 10.22 21.64 -0.29
CA THR A 31 10.02 22.58 0.82
C THR A 31 8.69 23.34 0.72
N LYS A 32 8.20 23.69 -0.47
CA LYS A 32 6.88 24.35 -0.61
C LYS A 32 5.67 23.45 -0.31
N THR A 33 5.75 22.15 -0.58
CA THR A 33 4.63 21.22 -0.31
C THR A 33 4.46 20.88 1.18
N THR A 34 5.47 21.14 2.00
CA THR A 34 5.46 20.76 3.43
C THR A 34 4.87 21.83 4.35
N PHE A 35 4.68 23.07 3.87
CA PHE A 35 4.15 24.20 4.67
C PHE A 35 2.65 24.50 4.50
N VAL A 36 1.92 23.77 3.63
CA VAL A 36 0.47 23.96 3.45
C VAL A 36 -0.30 22.74 3.96
N LYS A 37 -0.13 22.37 5.24
CA LYS A 37 -1.09 21.48 5.91
C LYS A 37 -0.99 21.52 7.44
N LYS A 38 -1.25 22.69 8.03
CA LYS A 38 -1.69 22.73 9.43
C LYS A 38 -2.56 23.97 9.64
N GLN A 39 -3.74 23.72 10.23
CA GLN A 39 -4.67 24.69 10.81
C GLN A 39 -5.59 25.42 9.83
N ASN A 40 -6.80 24.88 9.66
CA ASN A 40 -8.08 25.53 9.99
C ASN A 40 -9.25 24.71 9.41
N ILE A 41 -9.91 23.92 10.25
CA ILE A 41 -11.32 23.56 10.04
C ILE A 41 -12.02 23.96 11.34
N GLY A 42 -12.28 25.26 11.45
CA GLY A 42 -13.35 25.75 12.30
C GLY A 42 -14.70 25.34 11.72
N SER A 43 -15.67 25.17 12.61
CA SER A 43 -17.06 24.81 12.34
C SER A 43 -17.66 25.47 11.10
N ILE A 44 -18.19 24.67 10.19
CA ILE A 44 -19.26 25.09 9.28
C ILE A 44 -20.47 24.19 9.54
N ASN A 45 -21.40 24.74 10.30
CA ASN A 45 -22.77 24.24 10.43
C ASN A 45 -23.52 24.51 9.11
N GLY A 46 -24.32 23.53 8.70
CA GLY A 46 -25.47 23.74 7.82
C GLY A 46 -25.36 23.03 6.48
N TYR A 47 -25.99 21.85 6.37
CA TYR A 47 -26.84 21.47 5.23
C TYR A 47 -27.71 20.26 5.63
N GLY A 48 -29.01 20.50 5.77
CA GLY A 48 -30.12 19.59 5.48
C GLY A 48 -30.15 18.20 6.14
N ASN A 49 -31.00 18.05 7.16
CA ASN A 49 -31.39 16.76 7.71
C ASN A 49 -32.08 15.86 6.67
N ILE A 50 -31.38 14.81 6.23
CA ILE A 50 -32.00 13.54 5.83
C ILE A 50 -31.42 12.49 6.78
N THR A 51 -32.06 12.31 7.94
CA THR A 51 -31.66 11.33 8.94
C THR A 51 -32.01 9.93 8.46
N LYS A 52 -31.21 9.38 7.53
CA LYS A 52 -31.12 7.92 7.40
C LYS A 52 -30.64 7.38 8.76
N PRO A 53 -31.31 6.39 9.37
CA PRO A 53 -30.89 5.87 10.66
C PRO A 53 -29.47 5.33 10.51
N LYS A 54 -28.49 6.00 11.14
CA LYS A 54 -27.12 5.48 11.25
C LYS A 54 -27.20 4.21 12.10
N LYS A 55 -27.18 3.06 11.44
CA LYS A 55 -27.03 1.74 12.08
C LYS A 55 -25.86 1.85 13.06
N LYS A 56 -26.10 1.66 14.37
CA LYS A 56 -25.01 1.64 15.36
C LYS A 56 -24.03 0.55 14.93
N ILE A 57 -22.84 0.95 14.47
CA ILE A 57 -21.78 0.01 14.11
C ILE A 57 -21.26 -0.58 15.41
N ASP A 58 -21.46 -1.87 15.62
CA ASP A 58 -20.85 -2.59 16.74
C ASP A 58 -19.37 -2.80 16.44
N TYR A 59 -18.56 -1.88 16.95
CA TYR A 59 -17.11 -1.88 16.74
C TYR A 59 -16.44 -3.15 17.27
N LYS A 60 -16.90 -3.68 18.41
CA LYS A 60 -16.35 -4.91 19.00
C LYS A 60 -16.62 -6.10 18.09
N LYS A 61 -17.85 -6.22 17.60
CA LYS A 61 -18.24 -7.27 16.66
C LYS A 61 -17.40 -7.23 15.38
N ASN A 62 -17.14 -6.04 14.83
CA ASN A 62 -16.32 -5.89 13.62
C ASN A 62 -14.86 -6.29 13.84
N ILE A 63 -14.27 -5.95 14.98
CA ILE A 63 -12.90 -6.39 15.32
C ILE A 63 -12.86 -7.91 15.41
N GLU A 64 -13.79 -8.51 16.14
CA GLU A 64 -13.85 -9.96 16.31
C GLU A 64 -14.03 -10.67 14.96
N ARG A 65 -14.87 -10.10 14.09
CA ARG A 65 -15.07 -10.59 12.72
C ARG A 65 -13.77 -10.56 11.92
N GLY A 66 -13.04 -9.44 11.96
CA GLY A 66 -11.74 -9.29 11.30
C GLY A 66 -10.73 -10.33 11.80
N LYS A 67 -10.62 -10.51 13.12
CA LYS A 67 -9.73 -11.52 13.72
C LYS A 67 -10.07 -12.94 13.29
N LYS A 68 -11.35 -13.32 13.36
CA LYS A 68 -11.82 -14.63 12.89
C LYS A 68 -11.51 -14.86 11.41
N PHE A 69 -11.60 -13.80 10.60
CA PHE A 69 -11.26 -13.87 9.19
C PHE A 69 -9.75 -14.05 8.97
N GLU A 70 -8.91 -13.30 9.68
CA GLU A 70 -7.45 -13.46 9.65
C GLU A 70 -7.02 -14.87 10.06
N GLU A 71 -7.58 -15.41 11.15
CA GLU A 71 -7.34 -16.79 11.61
C GLU A 71 -7.71 -17.82 10.53
N LYS A 72 -8.83 -17.60 9.84
CA LYS A 72 -9.27 -18.45 8.73
C LYS A 72 -8.28 -18.42 7.56
N VAL A 73 -7.83 -17.24 7.17
CA VAL A 73 -6.85 -17.09 6.08
C VAL A 73 -5.51 -17.70 6.46
N LEU A 74 -5.08 -17.53 7.71
CA LEU A 74 -3.86 -18.14 8.24
C LEU A 74 -3.94 -19.67 8.15
N LYS A 75 -5.06 -20.26 8.60
CA LYS A 75 -5.30 -21.70 8.50
C LYS A 75 -5.27 -22.17 7.05
N TYR A 76 -5.94 -21.45 6.14
CA TYR A 76 -5.97 -21.77 4.72
C TYR A 76 -4.56 -21.85 4.12
N TYR A 77 -3.69 -20.86 4.36
CA TYR A 77 -2.32 -20.91 3.84
C TYR A 77 -1.45 -21.95 4.55
N SER A 78 -1.66 -22.18 5.84
CA SER A 78 -0.99 -23.26 6.57
C SER A 78 -1.33 -24.64 6.00
N GLU A 79 -2.60 -24.90 5.69
CA GLU A 79 -3.07 -26.14 5.06
C GLU A 79 -2.51 -26.33 3.64
N LEU A 80 -2.14 -25.24 2.96
CA LEU A 80 -1.42 -25.27 1.69
C LEU A 80 0.11 -25.49 1.83
N GLY A 81 0.60 -25.68 3.06
CA GLY A 81 2.02 -25.97 3.34
C GLY A 81 2.91 -24.74 3.52
N TYR A 82 2.34 -23.55 3.70
CA TYR A 82 3.13 -22.35 4.02
C TYR A 82 3.50 -22.31 5.51
N GLU A 83 4.70 -21.82 5.83
CA GLU A 83 5.00 -21.32 7.17
C GLU A 83 4.35 -19.95 7.32
N VAL A 84 3.38 -19.82 8.22
CA VAL A 84 2.57 -18.61 8.39
C VAL A 84 2.84 -17.90 9.71
N LYS A 85 2.93 -16.57 9.66
CA LYS A 85 3.12 -15.70 10.83
C LYS A 85 2.15 -14.53 10.76
N GLU A 86 1.47 -14.27 11.86
CA GLU A 86 0.70 -13.03 12.01
C GLU A 86 1.65 -11.85 12.20
N ASN A 87 1.40 -10.76 11.48
CA ASN A 87 2.13 -9.51 11.61
C ASN A 87 1.40 -8.55 12.58
N GLY A 88 0.05 -8.61 12.62
CA GLY A 88 -0.87 -7.70 13.32
C GLY A 88 -0.78 -7.53 14.85
N LYS A 89 -0.03 -8.38 15.56
CA LYS A 89 -0.04 -8.44 17.05
C LYS A 89 1.07 -7.66 17.75
N LYS A 90 2.13 -7.24 17.05
CA LYS A 90 3.35 -6.70 17.70
C LYS A 90 3.61 -5.22 17.46
N ARG A 91 2.95 -4.54 16.51
CA ARG A 91 3.20 -3.11 16.26
C ARG A 91 1.90 -2.38 16.01
N PHE A 92 1.69 -1.29 16.74
CA PHE A 92 0.55 -0.37 16.64
C PHE A 92 0.41 0.34 15.27
N GLN A 93 1.17 -0.11 14.26
CA GLN A 93 1.29 0.49 12.93
C GLN A 93 1.60 -0.59 11.89
N ASP A 94 0.88 -1.72 11.90
CA ASP A 94 0.93 -2.62 10.75
C ASP A 94 0.25 -1.91 9.59
N LYS A 95 1.11 -1.29 8.78
CA LYS A 95 0.82 -0.55 7.55
C LYS A 95 0.23 -1.53 6.55
N GLY A 96 -0.98 -2.05 6.78
CA GLY A 96 -1.73 -2.86 5.81
C GLY A 96 -1.19 -4.26 5.44
N ILE A 97 -0.43 -4.92 6.32
CA ILE A 97 -0.01 -6.33 6.15
C ILE A 97 -0.40 -7.09 7.41
N ASP A 98 -1.26 -8.10 7.27
CA ASP A 98 -1.80 -8.85 8.40
C ASP A 98 -1.08 -10.19 8.59
N ILE A 99 -0.71 -10.86 7.49
CA ILE A 99 -0.07 -12.19 7.50
C ILE A 99 1.16 -12.18 6.59
N ILE A 100 2.21 -12.86 7.04
CA ILE A 100 3.41 -13.18 6.26
C ILE A 100 3.45 -14.71 6.11
N ALA A 101 3.44 -15.19 4.88
CA ALA A 101 3.44 -16.62 4.56
C ALA A 101 4.63 -16.99 3.67
N THR A 102 5.40 -18.01 4.04
CA THR A 102 6.64 -18.38 3.34
C THR A 102 6.59 -19.82 2.84
N ILE A 103 7.01 -20.07 1.60
CA ILE A 103 7.19 -21.40 1.03
C ILE A 103 8.31 -21.38 -0.01
N HIS A 104 9.21 -22.38 -0.01
CA HIS A 104 10.29 -22.52 -0.99
C HIS A 104 11.05 -21.21 -1.31
N ASN A 105 11.50 -20.50 -0.26
CA ASN A 105 12.19 -19.20 -0.33
C ASN A 105 11.38 -18.02 -0.92
N LYS A 106 10.09 -18.20 -1.19
CA LYS A 106 9.18 -17.12 -1.56
C LYS A 106 8.40 -16.65 -0.34
N THR A 107 8.37 -15.34 -0.14
CA THR A 107 7.61 -14.70 0.94
C THR A 107 6.39 -14.01 0.36
N THR A 108 5.23 -14.28 0.94
CA THR A 108 3.94 -13.71 0.54
C THR A 108 3.43 -12.78 1.62
N LEU A 109 3.21 -11.52 1.27
CA LEU A 109 2.60 -10.51 2.13
C LEU A 109 1.11 -10.45 1.86
N ILE A 110 0.31 -10.60 2.91
CA ILE A 110 -1.13 -10.80 2.80
C ILE A 110 -1.87 -9.75 3.63
N GLN A 111 -2.81 -9.05 2.99
CA GLN A 111 -3.83 -8.24 3.67
C GLN A 111 -5.17 -8.96 3.61
N CYS A 112 -5.83 -9.06 4.75
CA CYS A 112 -7.18 -9.58 4.94
C CYS A 112 -8.16 -8.41 5.09
N LYS A 113 -9.28 -8.44 4.35
CA LYS A 113 -10.41 -7.52 4.55
C LYS A 113 -11.73 -8.25 4.53
N ASP A 114 -12.38 -8.27 5.68
CA ASP A 114 -13.76 -8.75 5.80
C ASP A 114 -14.73 -7.56 5.86
N TRP A 115 -15.21 -7.11 4.70
CA TRP A 115 -16.19 -6.03 4.59
C TRP A 115 -17.51 -6.52 3.99
N GLU A 116 -18.61 -6.33 4.74
CA GLU A 116 -19.95 -6.72 4.27
C GLU A 116 -20.52 -5.74 3.25
N THR A 117 -20.41 -4.44 3.50
CA THR A 117 -21.12 -3.39 2.75
C THR A 117 -20.20 -2.49 1.94
N TYR A 118 -18.92 -2.43 2.29
CA TYR A 118 -17.95 -1.58 1.60
C TYR A 118 -17.41 -2.30 0.37
N LYS A 119 -17.16 -1.53 -0.69
CA LYS A 119 -16.57 -2.03 -1.93
C LYS A 119 -15.06 -1.74 -1.97
N PHE A 120 -14.32 -2.67 -2.56
CA PHE A 120 -12.89 -2.53 -2.80
C PHE A 120 -12.68 -1.76 -4.12
N GLY A 121 -12.02 -0.62 -4.04
CA GLY A 121 -11.63 0.19 -5.19
C GLY A 121 -10.13 0.23 -5.41
N GLU A 122 -9.72 0.86 -6.51
CA GLU A 122 -8.32 1.11 -6.87
C GLU A 122 -7.49 1.66 -5.71
N LYS A 123 -8.03 2.63 -4.96
CA LYS A 123 -7.35 3.22 -3.81
C LYS A 123 -6.94 2.18 -2.77
N ASN A 124 -7.82 1.21 -2.46
CA ASN A 124 -7.52 0.17 -1.48
C ASN A 124 -6.35 -0.71 -1.93
N PHE A 125 -6.30 -1.05 -3.22
CA PHE A 125 -5.21 -1.87 -3.77
C PHE A 125 -3.90 -1.09 -3.85
N LYS A 126 -3.93 0.19 -4.21
CA LYS A 126 -2.74 1.06 -4.19
C LYS A 126 -2.14 1.20 -2.79
N GLU A 127 -2.99 1.40 -1.78
CA GLU A 127 -2.58 1.46 -0.38
C GLU A 127 -1.92 0.15 0.08
N PHE A 128 -2.50 -1.00 -0.32
CA PHE A 128 -1.93 -2.32 -0.03
C PHE A 128 -0.58 -2.55 -0.73
N ILE A 129 -0.45 -2.23 -2.01
CA ILE A 129 0.82 -2.38 -2.74
C ILE A 129 1.88 -1.48 -2.12
N GLY A 130 1.56 -0.21 -1.85
CA GLY A 130 2.50 0.73 -1.24
C GLY A 130 2.96 0.28 0.15
N SER A 131 2.07 -0.36 0.90
CA SER A 131 2.36 -0.99 2.18
C SER A 131 3.35 -2.15 2.05
N CYS A 132 3.14 -3.03 1.09
CA CYS A 132 4.04 -4.14 0.79
C CYS A 132 5.42 -3.66 0.34
N GLU A 133 5.47 -2.70 -0.58
CA GLU A 133 6.73 -2.10 -1.04
C GLU A 133 7.50 -1.43 0.11
N ALA A 134 6.80 -0.70 0.98
CA ALA A 134 7.42 -0.09 2.15
C ALA A 134 8.02 -1.16 3.08
N TYR A 135 7.30 -2.26 3.31
CA TYR A 135 7.80 -3.38 4.11
C TYR A 135 9.05 -4.01 3.50
N VAL A 136 9.01 -4.33 2.21
CA VAL A 136 10.14 -4.94 1.49
C VAL A 136 11.38 -4.06 1.52
N ASN A 137 11.21 -2.76 1.23
CA ASN A 137 12.32 -1.81 1.22
C ASN A 137 12.89 -1.58 2.64
N THR A 138 12.04 -1.49 3.67
CA THR A 138 12.48 -1.25 5.05
C THR A 138 13.27 -2.43 5.62
N ASN A 139 12.96 -3.64 5.17
CA ASN A 139 13.61 -4.87 5.63
C ASN A 139 14.67 -5.39 4.65
N ASN A 140 15.05 -4.60 3.63
CA ASN A 140 16.03 -4.94 2.59
C ASN A 140 15.79 -6.33 1.96
N LEU A 141 14.53 -6.70 1.71
CA LEU A 141 14.17 -8.00 1.14
C LEU A 141 14.30 -7.99 -0.38
N ASN A 142 14.64 -9.14 -0.97
CA ASN A 142 14.67 -9.29 -2.43
C ASN A 142 13.25 -9.34 -3.00
N LYS A 143 12.87 -8.31 -3.78
CA LYS A 143 11.57 -8.17 -4.45
C LYS A 143 11.19 -9.36 -5.34
N GLU A 144 12.15 -10.02 -5.96
CA GLU A 144 11.90 -11.17 -6.85
C GLU A 144 11.34 -12.38 -6.11
N ASN A 145 11.60 -12.46 -4.80
CA ASN A 145 11.09 -13.51 -3.93
C ASN A 145 9.78 -13.11 -3.24
N MET A 146 9.23 -11.94 -3.54
CA MET A 146 8.04 -11.41 -2.88
C MET A 146 6.78 -11.64 -3.74
N LYS A 147 5.68 -11.98 -3.07
CA LYS A 147 4.34 -12.00 -3.64
C LYS A 147 3.39 -11.20 -2.77
N TYR A 148 2.51 -10.42 -3.38
CA TYR A 148 1.50 -9.64 -2.65
C TYR A 148 0.11 -10.21 -2.93
N ILE A 149 -0.65 -10.50 -1.88
CA ILE A 149 -2.02 -11.01 -2.00
C ILE A 149 -2.98 -10.19 -1.15
N PHE A 150 -4.01 -9.66 -1.80
CA PHE A 150 -5.15 -9.05 -1.12
C PHE A 150 -6.28 -10.06 -1.02
N VAL A 151 -6.66 -10.43 0.20
CA VAL A 151 -7.70 -11.43 0.48
C VAL A 151 -8.94 -10.75 1.04
N ALA A 152 -10.08 -11.02 0.43
CA ALA A 152 -11.38 -10.54 0.89
C ALA A 152 -12.33 -11.68 1.23
N SER A 153 -13.24 -11.44 2.18
CA SER A 153 -14.32 -12.39 2.50
C SER A 153 -15.46 -12.40 1.48
N LYS A 154 -15.50 -11.40 0.58
CA LYS A 154 -16.54 -11.23 -0.44
C LYS A 154 -15.98 -10.56 -1.68
N ASN A 155 -16.54 -10.90 -2.83
CA ASN A 155 -16.20 -10.27 -4.10
C ASN A 155 -16.93 -8.92 -4.30
N ASN A 156 -16.65 -7.95 -3.44
CA ASN A 156 -17.29 -6.63 -3.47
C ASN A 156 -16.41 -5.59 -4.19
N ILE A 157 -15.94 -5.86 -5.40
CA ILE A 157 -15.00 -4.98 -6.12
C ILE A 157 -15.75 -3.95 -6.97
N THR A 158 -15.27 -2.70 -7.04
CA THR A 158 -15.79 -1.69 -7.98
C THR A 158 -15.29 -1.93 -9.41
N LYS A 159 -15.91 -1.32 -10.42
CA LYS A 159 -15.45 -1.40 -11.81
C LYS A 159 -14.00 -0.92 -11.97
N GLN A 160 -13.65 0.19 -11.32
CA GLN A 160 -12.27 0.72 -11.33
C GLN A 160 -11.32 -0.22 -10.59
N GLY A 161 -11.74 -0.80 -9.47
CA GLY A 161 -10.96 -1.79 -8.75
C GLY A 161 -10.65 -3.03 -9.59
N MET A 162 -11.64 -3.55 -10.32
CA MET A 162 -11.46 -4.71 -11.20
C MET A 162 -10.50 -4.40 -12.35
N LYS A 163 -10.65 -3.22 -12.98
CA LYS A 163 -9.71 -2.75 -14.01
C LYS A 163 -8.28 -2.69 -13.46
N PHE A 164 -8.10 -2.11 -12.28
CA PHE A 164 -6.81 -2.00 -11.63
C PHE A 164 -6.18 -3.38 -11.35
N ILE A 165 -6.95 -4.36 -10.85
CA ILE A 165 -6.47 -5.73 -10.63
C ILE A 165 -5.95 -6.34 -11.95
N ILE A 166 -6.71 -6.23 -13.04
CA ILE A 166 -6.35 -6.82 -14.33
C ILE A 166 -5.04 -6.21 -14.88
N GLU A 167 -4.92 -4.89 -14.80
CA GLU A 167 -3.75 -4.14 -15.26
C GLU A 167 -2.49 -4.44 -14.42
N ASN A 168 -2.67 -4.73 -13.13
CA ASN A 168 -1.58 -4.90 -12.17
C ASN A 168 -1.43 -6.35 -11.66
N ARG A 169 -1.98 -7.34 -12.37
CA ARG A 169 -1.94 -8.77 -11.99
C ARG A 169 -0.52 -9.35 -11.84
N HIS A 170 0.48 -8.67 -12.42
CA HIS A 170 1.88 -9.04 -12.29
C HIS A 170 2.51 -8.56 -10.97
N LEU A 171 1.89 -7.57 -10.29
CA LEU A 171 2.36 -7.02 -9.02
C LEU A 171 1.68 -7.68 -7.82
N PHE A 172 0.39 -7.97 -7.92
CA PHE A 172 -0.38 -8.54 -6.83
C PHE A 172 -1.53 -9.41 -7.32
N GLU A 173 -2.04 -10.25 -6.41
CA GLU A 173 -3.19 -11.11 -6.63
C GLU A 173 -4.35 -10.69 -5.70
N PHE A 174 -5.57 -10.69 -6.22
CA PHE A 174 -6.79 -10.57 -5.41
C PHE A 174 -7.45 -11.94 -5.26
N LYS A 175 -7.76 -12.34 -4.04
CA LYS A 175 -8.44 -13.61 -3.74
C LYS A 175 -9.67 -13.40 -2.87
N VAL A 176 -10.65 -14.26 -3.06
CA VAL A 176 -11.82 -14.37 -2.19
C VAL A 176 -11.75 -15.69 -1.45
N ILE A 177 -11.79 -15.62 -0.12
CA ILE A 177 -11.84 -16.80 0.76
C ILE A 177 -13.07 -16.63 1.64
N ASN A 178 -14.03 -17.56 1.55
CA ASN A 178 -15.31 -17.49 2.26
C ASN A 178 -15.36 -18.46 3.40
#